data_AF-A0A075MNN7-F1
#
_entry.id   AF-A0A075MNN7-F1
#
_cell.length_a   1.000
_cell.length_b   1.000
_cell.length_c   1.000
_cell.angle_alpha   90.00
_cell.angle_beta   90.00
_cell.angle_gamma   90.00
#
_symmetry.space_group_name_H-M   'P 1'
#
loop_
_entity.id
_entity.type
_entity.pdbx_description
1 polymer ?
#
loop_
_entity_poly.entity_id
_entity_poly.type
_entity_poly.pdbx_seq_one_letter_code
_entity_poly.pdbx_strand_id
1 'polypeptide(L)'
;MAAASAADSRTRDLVGQAQGVLAKADDPASLWRAYVAVEYAILDIKLRHGLEHEQSPPTAPKRTAKRDDLLAFAKEKLGRLDLEKGDRKKLLYELRECRDALKALLAKPS
;
A
#
# COMPACT_ATOMS: atom_id res chain seq x y z
N MET A 1 18.90 -7.10 20.47
CA MET A 1 18.34 -7.78 19.28
C MET A 1 16.80 -7.82 19.20
N ALA A 2 16.03 -7.19 20.11
CA ALA A 2 14.55 -7.31 20.15
C ALA A 2 13.75 -6.28 19.33
N ALA A 3 14.37 -5.18 18.86
CA ALA A 3 13.64 -4.10 18.20
C ALA A 3 13.20 -4.40 16.75
N ALA A 4 13.89 -5.31 16.06
CA ALA A 4 13.58 -5.64 14.67
C ALA A 4 12.26 -6.44 14.51
N SER A 5 11.88 -7.26 15.50
CA SER A 5 10.70 -8.14 15.39
C SER A 5 9.37 -7.44 15.69
N ALA A 6 9.33 -6.55 16.69
CA ALA A 6 8.15 -5.72 16.99
C ALA A 6 7.97 -4.58 15.97
N ALA A 7 9.03 -4.25 15.25
CA ALA A 7 8.98 -3.34 14.15
C ALA A 7 8.25 -4.03 12.98
N ASP A 8 8.80 -5.11 12.41
CA ASP A 8 8.22 -5.78 11.24
C ASP A 8 6.74 -6.18 11.43
N SER A 9 6.30 -6.38 12.69
CA SER A 9 4.88 -6.56 13.01
C SER A 9 4.01 -5.35 12.66
N ARG A 10 4.46 -4.11 12.89
CA ARG A 10 3.65 -2.90 12.59
C ARG A 10 3.41 -2.70 11.09
N THR A 11 4.42 -2.87 10.25
CA THR A 11 4.24 -2.78 8.78
C THR A 11 3.22 -3.85 8.34
N ARG A 12 3.34 -5.06 8.89
CA ARG A 12 2.41 -6.16 8.63
C ARG A 12 0.99 -5.86 9.11
N ASP A 13 0.84 -5.29 10.29
CA ASP A 13 -0.47 -4.91 10.82
C ASP A 13 -1.13 -3.85 9.95
N LEU A 14 -0.37 -2.84 9.49
CA LEU A 14 -0.87 -1.80 8.59
C LEU A 14 -1.28 -2.35 7.22
N VAL A 15 -0.50 -3.26 6.65
CA VAL A 15 -0.87 -3.94 5.41
C VAL A 15 -2.10 -4.83 5.61
N GLY A 16 -2.18 -5.55 6.73
CA GLY A 16 -3.35 -6.36 7.09
C GLY A 16 -4.61 -5.52 7.28
N GLN A 17 -4.50 -4.34 7.89
CA GLN A 17 -5.61 -3.38 7.98
C GLN A 17 -6.06 -2.91 6.59
N ALA A 18 -5.12 -2.53 5.72
CA ALA A 18 -5.44 -2.11 4.36
C ALA A 18 -6.16 -3.23 3.60
N GLN A 19 -5.67 -4.47 3.68
CA GLN A 19 -6.30 -5.65 3.08
C GLN A 19 -7.72 -5.88 3.61
N GLY A 20 -7.91 -5.86 4.93
CA GLY A 20 -9.21 -6.10 5.57
C GLY A 20 -10.25 -5.02 5.22
N VAL A 21 -9.82 -3.76 5.13
CA VAL A 21 -10.68 -2.66 4.71
C VAL A 21 -11.03 -2.78 3.22
N LEU A 22 -10.05 -3.03 2.36
CA LEU A 22 -10.28 -3.18 0.91
C LEU A 22 -11.18 -4.36 0.56
N ALA A 23 -11.07 -5.47 1.28
CA ALA A 23 -11.93 -6.64 1.06
C ALA A 23 -13.42 -6.29 1.18
N LYS A 24 -13.75 -5.29 2.00
CA LYS A 24 -15.12 -4.83 2.28
C LYS A 24 -15.43 -3.45 1.69
N ALA A 25 -14.53 -2.86 0.92
CA ALA A 25 -14.67 -1.49 0.45
C ALA A 25 -15.78 -1.37 -0.62
N ASP A 26 -16.92 -0.86 -0.21
CA ASP A 26 -18.04 -0.42 -1.05
C ASP A 26 -18.18 1.12 -1.07
N ASP A 27 -17.55 1.81 -0.12
CA ASP A 27 -17.67 3.26 0.05
C ASP A 27 -16.32 4.03 -0.03
N PRO A 28 -16.34 5.35 -0.34
CA PRO A 28 -15.15 6.18 -0.39
C PRO A 28 -14.36 6.28 0.93
N ALA A 29 -15.00 6.20 2.10
CA ALA A 29 -14.30 6.28 3.38
C ALA A 29 -13.48 5.00 3.65
N SER A 30 -13.97 3.83 3.24
CA SER A 30 -13.17 2.60 3.27
C SER A 30 -11.95 2.68 2.36
N LEU A 31 -12.09 3.22 1.15
CA LEU A 31 -10.93 3.47 0.26
C LEU A 31 -9.92 4.43 0.89
N TRP A 32 -10.39 5.48 1.58
CA TRP A 32 -9.54 6.43 2.28
C TRP A 32 -8.77 5.77 3.43
N ARG A 33 -9.44 4.95 4.26
CA ARG A 33 -8.79 4.21 5.36
C ARG A 33 -7.72 3.25 4.84
N ALA A 34 -8.00 2.53 3.74
CA ALA A 34 -7.01 1.66 3.11
C ALA A 34 -5.82 2.45 2.58
N TYR A 35 -6.06 3.59 1.92
CA TYR A 35 -5.01 4.49 1.44
C TYR A 35 -4.09 4.96 2.58
N VAL A 36 -4.69 5.44 3.68
CA VAL A 36 -3.94 5.92 4.85
C VAL A 36 -3.11 4.80 5.48
N ALA A 37 -3.66 3.59 5.63
CA ALA A 37 -2.93 2.44 6.16
C ALA A 37 -1.70 2.10 5.31
N VAL A 38 -1.84 2.13 3.98
CA VAL A 38 -0.72 1.91 3.04
C VAL A 38 0.34 3.03 3.16
N GLU A 39 -0.06 4.30 3.27
CA GLU A 39 0.88 5.41 3.46
C GLU A 39 1.69 5.27 4.75
N TYR A 40 1.05 4.87 5.85
CA TYR A 40 1.76 4.59 7.10
C TYR A 40 2.70 3.39 6.98
N ALA A 41 2.34 2.34 6.23
CA ALA A 41 3.24 1.22 5.98
C ALA A 41 4.48 1.65 5.18
N ILE A 42 4.30 2.52 4.18
CA ILE A 42 5.39 3.12 3.40
C ILE A 42 6.32 3.94 4.30
N LEU A 43 5.77 4.81 5.15
CA LEU A 43 6.54 5.61 6.11
C LEU A 43 7.33 4.74 7.07
N ASP A 44 6.70 3.71 7.62
CA ASP A 44 7.31 2.78 8.57
C ASP A 44 8.51 2.03 7.95
N ILE A 45 8.37 1.53 6.72
CA ILE A 45 9.48 0.89 5.97
C ILE A 45 10.61 1.89 5.73
N LYS A 46 10.30 3.11 5.28
CA LYS A 46 11.31 4.12 4.98
C LYS A 46 12.17 4.45 6.19
N LEU A 47 11.53 4.76 7.31
CA LEU A 47 12.22 5.18 8.53
C LEU A 47 13.11 4.08 9.10
N ARG A 48 12.70 2.82 8.95
CA ARG A 48 13.43 1.69 9.54
C ARG A 48 14.56 1.14 8.71
N HIS A 49 14.42 1.23 7.39
CA HIS A 49 15.40 0.71 6.47
C HIS A 49 16.26 1.81 5.83
N GLY A 50 16.17 3.05 6.34
CA GLY A 50 16.93 4.19 5.82
C GLY A 50 16.60 4.54 4.36
N LEU A 51 15.37 4.24 3.92
CA LEU A 51 14.92 4.45 2.54
C LEU A 51 14.17 5.79 2.38
N GLU A 52 14.41 6.75 3.27
CA GLU A 52 13.78 8.07 3.22
C GLU A 52 14.12 8.82 1.92
N HIS A 53 15.36 8.65 1.46
CA HIS A 53 15.88 9.21 0.22
C HIS A 53 15.52 8.40 -1.03
N GLU A 54 14.94 7.20 -0.88
CA GLU A 54 14.46 6.41 -2.02
C GLU A 54 13.26 7.14 -2.64
N GLN A 55 13.56 7.93 -3.67
CA GLN A 55 12.57 8.42 -4.60
C GLN A 55 12.27 7.30 -5.59
N SER A 56 11.09 6.69 -5.49
CA SER A 56 10.61 5.90 -6.62
C SER A 56 9.93 6.83 -7.61
N PRO A 57 10.18 6.66 -8.92
CA PRO A 57 9.39 7.34 -9.93
C PRO A 57 7.94 6.86 -9.80
N PRO A 58 6.96 7.77 -9.71
CA PRO A 58 5.56 7.37 -9.73
C PRO A 58 5.21 6.95 -11.16
N THR A 59 4.93 5.67 -11.38
CA THR A 59 4.21 5.26 -12.59
C THR A 59 2.74 5.46 -12.30
N ALA A 60 2.17 6.54 -12.81
CA ALA A 60 0.74 6.74 -12.73
C ALA A 60 0.04 5.48 -13.27
N PRO A 61 -0.96 4.92 -12.58
CA PRO A 61 -1.86 3.98 -13.22
C PRO A 61 -2.36 4.65 -14.49
N LYS A 62 -2.28 3.96 -15.64
CA LYS A 62 -2.68 4.52 -16.95
C LYS A 62 -4.01 5.25 -16.74
N ARG A 63 -4.05 6.56 -16.99
CA ARG A 63 -5.14 7.50 -16.64
C ARG A 63 -6.55 7.05 -17.10
N THR A 64 -6.64 5.99 -17.89
CA THR A 64 -7.84 5.39 -18.47
C THR A 64 -8.36 4.12 -17.77
N ALA A 65 -7.71 3.61 -16.72
CA ALA A 65 -8.19 2.41 -16.03
C ALA A 65 -9.58 2.62 -15.42
N LYS A 66 -10.49 1.63 -15.55
CA LYS A 66 -11.82 1.67 -14.94
C LYS A 66 -11.70 1.55 -13.42
N ARG A 67 -12.72 2.02 -12.69
CA ARG A 67 -12.75 1.94 -11.21
C ARG A 67 -12.56 0.49 -10.75
N ASP A 68 -13.26 -0.45 -11.37
CA ASP A 68 -13.18 -1.87 -11.00
C ASP A 68 -11.80 -2.47 -11.27
N ASP A 69 -11.16 -2.08 -12.38
CA ASP A 69 -9.79 -2.53 -12.70
C ASP A 69 -8.78 -2.05 -11.65
N LEU A 70 -8.91 -0.79 -11.21
CA LEU A 70 -8.05 -0.23 -10.16
C LEU A 70 -8.29 -0.90 -8.81
N LEU A 71 -9.55 -1.21 -8.48
CA LEU A 71 -9.91 -1.90 -7.24
C LEU A 71 -9.39 -3.34 -7.25
N ALA A 72 -9.56 -4.06 -8.35
CA ALA A 72 -9.02 -5.40 -8.54
C ALA A 72 -7.50 -5.39 -8.43
N PHE A 73 -6.83 -4.46 -9.11
CA PHE A 73 -5.38 -4.28 -9.04
C PHE A 73 -4.90 -4.02 -7.60
N ALA A 74 -5.55 -3.09 -6.87
CA ALA A 74 -5.17 -2.78 -5.50
C ALA A 74 -5.36 -3.98 -4.55
N LYS A 75 -6.47 -4.73 -4.70
CA LYS A 75 -6.74 -5.96 -3.94
C LYS A 75 -5.70 -7.05 -4.22
N GLU A 76 -5.44 -7.31 -5.50
CA GLU A 76 -4.47 -8.32 -5.94
C GLU A 76 -3.06 -8.00 -5.46
N LYS A 77 -2.62 -6.75 -5.65
CA LYS A 77 -1.28 -6.33 -5.25
C LYS A 77 -1.09 -6.40 -3.74
N LEU A 78 -2.01 -5.84 -2.95
CA LEU A 78 -1.92 -5.90 -1.49
C LEU A 78 -1.96 -7.34 -0.98
N GLY A 79 -2.76 -8.21 -1.58
CA GLY A 79 -2.85 -9.62 -1.20
C GLY A 79 -1.60 -10.45 -1.50
N ARG A 80 -0.70 -9.98 -2.38
CA ARG A 80 0.53 -10.69 -2.78
C ARG A 80 1.82 -10.09 -2.22
N LEU A 81 1.74 -9.06 -1.38
CA LEU A 81 2.94 -8.45 -0.81
C LEU A 81 3.69 -9.46 0.07
N ASP A 82 4.96 -9.69 -0.27
CA ASP A 82 5.88 -10.45 0.59
C ASP A 82 6.48 -9.52 1.65
N LEU A 83 5.97 -9.66 2.88
CA LEU A 83 6.40 -8.87 4.03
C LEU A 83 7.55 -9.54 4.80
N GLU A 84 7.77 -10.85 4.62
CA GLU A 84 8.63 -11.64 5.49
C GLU A 84 10.07 -11.76 4.97
N LYS A 85 10.27 -11.93 3.65
CA LYS A 85 11.60 -12.23 3.10
C LYS A 85 11.92 -11.53 1.77
N GLY A 86 11.35 -10.35 1.57
CA GLY A 86 11.57 -9.54 0.38
C GLY A 86 12.62 -8.42 0.51
N ASP A 87 13.21 -8.05 -0.63
CA ASP A 87 13.92 -6.79 -0.81
C ASP A 87 13.01 -5.62 -0.38
N ARG A 88 13.45 -4.86 0.63
CA ARG A 88 12.67 -3.75 1.21
C ARG A 88 12.44 -2.62 0.22
N LYS A 89 13.35 -2.41 -0.75
CA LYS A 89 13.14 -1.44 -1.84
C LYS A 89 12.04 -1.91 -2.78
N LYS A 90 12.00 -3.21 -3.09
CA LYS A 90 10.93 -3.81 -3.88
C LYS A 90 9.58 -3.73 -3.16
N LEU A 91 9.53 -4.07 -1.88
CA LEU A 91 8.31 -3.95 -1.07
C LEU A 91 7.82 -2.49 -1.02
N LEU A 92 8.73 -1.53 -0.83
CA LEU A 92 8.42 -0.10 -0.87
C LEU A 92 7.84 0.32 -2.23
N TYR A 93 8.38 -0.21 -3.33
CA TYR A 93 7.87 0.04 -4.67
C TYR A 93 6.44 -0.53 -4.85
N GLU A 94 6.20 -1.78 -4.46
CA GLU A 94 4.89 -2.42 -4.58
C GLU A 94 3.81 -1.73 -3.72
N LEU A 95 4.16 -1.27 -2.52
CA LEU A 95 3.26 -0.46 -1.68
C LEU A 95 2.92 0.89 -2.32
N ARG A 96 3.88 1.52 -3.00
CA ARG A 96 3.64 2.77 -3.75
C ARG A 96 2.70 2.57 -4.92
N GLU A 97 2.81 1.45 -5.64
CA GLU A 97 1.84 1.09 -6.69
C GLU A 97 0.43 0.93 -6.12
N CYS A 98 0.29 0.28 -4.95
CA CYS A 98 -0.99 0.14 -4.26
C CYS A 98 -1.58 1.49 -3.85
N ARG A 99 -0.75 2.35 -3.25
CA ARG A 99 -1.12 3.72 -2.87
C ARG A 99 -1.61 4.51 -4.08
N ASP A 100 -0.90 4.44 -5.21
CA ASP A 100 -1.24 5.21 -6.41
C ASP A 100 -2.55 4.73 -7.04
N ALA A 101 -2.83 3.42 -7.01
CA ALA A 101 -4.11 2.87 -7.42
C ALA A 101 -5.26 3.34 -6.49
N LEU A 102 -5.05 3.32 -5.17
CA LEU A 102 -6.02 3.81 -4.19
C LEU A 102 -6.29 5.30 -4.34
N LYS A 103 -5.24 6.10 -4.58
CA LYS A 103 -5.37 7.53 -4.86
C LYS A 103 -6.16 7.78 -6.15
N ALA A 104 -5.94 6.99 -7.20
CA ALA A 104 -6.70 7.08 -8.44
C ALA A 104 -8.18 6.68 -8.26
N LEU A 105 -8.47 5.70 -7.40
CA LEU A 105 -9.84 5.32 -7.02
C LEU A 105 -10.56 6.46 -6.29
N LEU A 106 -9.89 7.08 -5.32
CA LEU A 106 -10.42 8.20 -4.53
C LEU A 106 -10.69 9.44 -5.39
N ALA A 107 -9.90 9.65 -6.44
CA ALA A 107 -10.08 10.76 -7.38
C ALA A 107 -11.23 10.55 -8.39
N LYS A 108 -11.75 9.33 -8.52
CA LYS A 108 -12.88 9.03 -9.41
C LYS A 108 -14.20 9.18 -8.64
N PRO A 109 -15.17 9.96 -9.16
CA PRO A 109 -16.52 9.97 -8.58
C PRO A 109 -17.11 8.56 -8.61
N SER A 110 -17.76 8.18 -7.51
CA SER A 110 -18.51 6.92 -7.34
C SER A 110 -19.80 6.93 -8.13
#